data_AF-A0A3N5XR95-F1
#
_entry.id   AF-A0A3N5XR95-F1
#
_cell.length_a   1.000
_cell.length_b   1.000
_cell.length_c   1.000
_cell.angle_alpha   90.00
_cell.angle_beta   90.00
_cell.angle_gamma   90.00
#
_symmetry.space_group_name_H-M   'P 1'
#
loop_
_entity.id
_entity.type
_entity.pdbx_description
1 polymer ?
#
loop_
_entity_poly.entity_id
_entity_poly.type
_entity_poly.pdbx_seq_one_letter_code
_entity_poly.pdbx_strand_id
1 'polypeptide(L)'
;MGRILLIVGGVFQVLIVALHVSMFFGISRAPDLPGDIRPLLHIFNAAVLTVVIFCAYVSFFHRRELIQTGLGRATCLFIGVFYLQRGLVEVVVRGIHPASLAPLCLIAALYFIAPFAPRHARGPETAETAFQAGAMAK
;
A
#
# COMPACT_ATOMS: atom_id res chain seq x y z
N MET A 1 -10.53 -0.59 13.34
CA MET A 1 -9.97 0.25 12.24
C MET A 1 -9.07 -0.52 11.28
N GLY A 2 -7.96 -1.16 11.71
CA GLY A 2 -6.99 -1.79 10.80
C GLY A 2 -7.55 -2.78 9.75
N ARG A 3 -8.60 -3.56 10.10
CA ARG A 3 -9.22 -4.50 9.15
C ARG A 3 -9.90 -3.80 7.95
N ILE A 4 -10.56 -2.67 8.17
CA ILE A 4 -11.23 -1.90 7.10
C ILE A 4 -10.18 -1.27 6.19
N LEU A 5 -9.09 -0.73 6.76
CA LEU A 5 -7.97 -0.17 6.01
C LEU A 5 -7.35 -1.21 5.06
N LEU A 6 -7.16 -2.45 5.52
CA LEU A 6 -6.63 -3.52 4.66
C LEU A 6 -7.60 -3.97 3.56
N ILE A 7 -8.91 -3.91 3.80
CA ILE A 7 -9.92 -4.17 2.76
C ILE A 7 -9.82 -3.13 1.65
N VAL A 8 -9.84 -1.85 2.04
CA VAL A 8 -9.73 -0.73 1.11
C VAL A 8 -8.40 -0.79 0.35
N GLY A 9 -7.29 -1.06 1.06
CA GLY A 9 -5.99 -1.29 0.46
C GLY A 9 -6.01 -2.44 -0.55
N GLY A 10 -6.63 -3.57 -0.23
CA GLY A 10 -6.78 -4.70 -1.17
C GLY A 10 -7.57 -4.34 -2.43
N VAL A 11 -8.65 -3.55 -2.30
CA VAL A 11 -9.43 -3.08 -3.47
C VAL A 11 -8.56 -2.20 -4.37
N PHE A 12 -7.77 -1.28 -3.81
CA PHE A 12 -6.82 -0.49 -4.59
C PHE A 12 -5.80 -1.37 -5.33
N GLN A 13 -5.28 -2.41 -4.68
CA GLN A 13 -4.36 -3.35 -5.34
C GLN A 13 -4.99 -4.01 -6.57
N VAL A 14 -6.26 -4.45 -6.46
CA VAL A 14 -6.99 -5.05 -7.58
C VAL A 14 -7.17 -4.08 -8.74
N LEU A 15 -7.47 -2.80 -8.45
CA LEU A 15 -7.56 -1.77 -9.49
C LEU A 15 -6.20 -1.56 -10.18
N ILE A 16 -5.10 -1.60 -9.44
CA ILE A 16 -3.75 -1.51 -10.01
C ILE A 16 -3.39 -2.76 -10.82
N VAL A 17 -3.82 -3.96 -10.41
CA VAL A 17 -3.70 -5.19 -11.23
C VAL A 17 -4.43 -4.98 -12.56
N ALA A 18 -5.69 -4.54 -12.53
CA ALA A 18 -6.47 -4.30 -13.73
C ALA A 18 -5.80 -3.27 -14.66
N LEU A 19 -5.20 -2.21 -14.09
CA LEU A 19 -4.42 -1.23 -14.83
C LEU A 19 -3.18 -1.85 -15.50
N HIS A 20 -2.42 -2.69 -14.81
CA HIS A 20 -1.23 -3.33 -15.41
C HIS A 20 -1.61 -4.34 -16.48
N VAL A 21 -2.72 -5.05 -16.30
CA VAL A 21 -3.29 -5.93 -17.32
C VAL A 21 -3.69 -5.11 -18.55
N SER A 22 -4.37 -3.98 -18.38
CA SER A 22 -4.75 -3.12 -19.51
C SER A 22 -3.51 -2.52 -20.20
N MET A 23 -2.50 -2.08 -19.45
CA MET A 23 -1.21 -1.63 -19.99
C MET A 23 -0.51 -2.71 -20.80
N PHE A 24 -0.57 -3.97 -20.37
CA PHE A 24 0.04 -5.08 -21.09
C PHE A 24 -0.52 -5.18 -22.52
N PHE A 25 -1.85 -5.09 -22.68
CA PHE A 25 -2.48 -5.07 -24.00
C PHE A 25 -2.26 -3.75 -24.75
N GLY A 26 -2.18 -2.62 -24.03
CA GLY A 26 -1.93 -1.30 -24.59
C GLY A 26 -0.54 -1.18 -25.23
N ILE A 27 0.50 -1.68 -24.57
CA ILE A 27 1.89 -1.67 -25.07
C ILE A 27 1.98 -2.40 -26.43
N SER A 28 1.30 -3.55 -26.57
CA SER A 28 1.29 -4.31 -27.82
C SER A 28 0.63 -3.59 -28.99
N ARG A 29 -0.35 -2.71 -28.71
CA ARG A 29 -1.15 -2.00 -29.71
C ARG A 29 -0.63 -0.61 -30.05
N ALA A 30 0.33 -0.08 -29.30
CA ALA A 30 0.86 1.27 -29.49
C ALA A 30 1.79 1.34 -30.72
N PRO A 31 1.41 2.04 -31.80
CA PRO A 31 2.22 2.11 -33.02
C PRO A 31 3.47 2.98 -32.85
N ASP A 32 3.42 3.95 -31.95
CA ASP A 32 4.48 4.96 -31.78
C ASP A 32 5.64 4.51 -30.88
N LEU A 33 5.59 3.27 -30.36
CA LEU A 33 6.58 2.73 -29.44
C LEU A 33 7.76 2.12 -30.20
N PRO A 34 9.00 2.61 -29.99
CA PRO A 34 10.20 2.02 -30.61
C PRO A 34 10.32 0.52 -30.31
N GLY A 35 10.72 -0.26 -31.32
CA GLY A 35 10.79 -1.72 -31.24
C GLY A 35 11.64 -2.23 -30.05
N ASP A 36 12.74 -1.54 -29.76
CA ASP A 36 13.69 -1.93 -28.71
C ASP A 36 13.17 -1.68 -27.29
N ILE A 37 12.27 -0.71 -27.11
CA ILE A 37 11.72 -0.33 -25.80
C ILE A 37 10.55 -1.24 -25.42
N ARG A 38 9.82 -1.77 -26.41
CA ARG A 38 8.60 -2.56 -26.18
C ARG A 38 8.85 -3.81 -25.30
N PRO A 39 9.88 -4.65 -25.54
CA PRO A 39 10.18 -5.78 -24.65
C PRO A 39 10.49 -5.35 -23.23
N LEU A 40 11.25 -4.26 -23.05
CA LEU A 40 11.57 -3.72 -21.73
C LEU A 40 10.31 -3.30 -20.97
N LEU A 41 9.38 -2.61 -21.63
CA LEU A 41 8.10 -2.24 -21.02
C LEU A 41 7.26 -3.46 -20.63
N HIS A 42 7.24 -4.51 -21.44
CA HIS A 42 6.56 -5.76 -21.06
C HIS A 42 7.21 -6.42 -19.84
N ILE A 43 8.53 -6.50 -19.78
CA ILE A 43 9.26 -7.08 -18.64
C ILE A 43 8.98 -6.27 -17.36
N PHE A 44 9.10 -4.95 -17.42
CA PHE A 44 8.81 -4.09 -16.26
C PHE A 44 7.34 -4.18 -15.83
N ASN A 45 6.41 -4.17 -16.78
CA ASN A 45 4.99 -4.29 -16.47
C ASN A 45 4.66 -5.66 -15.86
N ALA A 46 5.25 -6.75 -16.38
CA ALA A 46 5.06 -8.10 -15.85
C ALA A 46 5.63 -8.23 -14.43
N ALA A 47 6.86 -7.75 -14.20
CA ALA A 47 7.49 -7.76 -12.88
C ALA A 47 6.64 -7.02 -11.85
N VAL A 48 6.14 -5.83 -12.19
CA VAL A 48 5.26 -5.08 -11.30
C VAL A 48 3.92 -5.79 -11.11
N LEU A 49 3.31 -6.30 -12.18
CA LEU A 49 2.03 -7.00 -12.11
C LEU A 49 2.11 -8.18 -11.13
N THR A 50 3.20 -8.97 -11.17
CA THR A 50 3.44 -10.06 -10.23
C THR A 50 3.49 -9.57 -8.78
N VAL A 51 4.23 -8.49 -8.51
CA VAL A 51 4.32 -7.89 -7.17
C VAL A 51 2.95 -7.41 -6.69
N VAL A 52 2.20 -6.69 -7.53
CA VAL A 52 0.89 -6.15 -7.16
C VAL A 52 -0.13 -7.27 -6.92
N ILE A 53 -0.11 -8.35 -7.73
CA ILE A 53 -0.95 -9.54 -7.51
C ILE A 53 -0.63 -10.16 -6.15
N PHE A 54 0.65 -10.35 -5.83
CA PHE A 54 1.05 -10.85 -4.51
C PHE A 54 0.56 -9.94 -3.39
N CYS A 55 0.74 -8.62 -3.54
CA CYS A 55 0.29 -7.64 -2.55
C CYS A 55 -1.24 -7.65 -2.37
N ALA A 56 -2.00 -7.81 -3.46
CA ALA A 56 -3.45 -7.98 -3.42
C ALA A 56 -3.81 -9.26 -2.64
N TYR A 57 -3.21 -10.38 -3.01
CA TYR A 57 -3.45 -11.69 -2.38
C TYR A 57 -3.23 -11.64 -0.87
N VAL A 58 -2.06 -11.20 -0.41
CA VAL A 58 -1.79 -11.11 1.04
C VAL A 58 -2.73 -10.13 1.74
N SER A 59 -3.12 -9.04 1.07
CA SER A 59 -4.07 -8.06 1.61
C SER A 59 -5.50 -8.59 1.75
N PHE A 60 -5.92 -9.61 0.99
CA PHE A 60 -7.24 -10.23 1.15
C PHE A 60 -7.21 -11.43 2.10
N PHE A 61 -6.25 -12.34 1.89
CA PHE A 61 -6.25 -13.66 2.54
C PHE A 61 -5.43 -13.67 3.84
N HIS A 62 -4.38 -12.87 3.96
CA HIS A 62 -3.44 -12.88 5.10
C HIS A 62 -3.54 -11.63 6.00
N ARG A 63 -4.71 -11.00 6.06
CA ARG A 63 -4.96 -9.76 6.82
C ARG A 63 -4.60 -9.83 8.30
N ARG A 64 -4.91 -10.96 8.95
CA ARG A 64 -4.63 -11.14 10.38
C ARG A 64 -3.12 -11.17 10.62
N GLU A 65 -2.39 -11.92 9.81
CA GLU A 65 -0.93 -12.05 9.88
C GLU A 65 -0.22 -10.73 9.56
N LEU A 66 -0.72 -9.97 8.57
CA LEU A 66 -0.23 -8.63 8.21
C LEU A 66 -0.21 -7.66 9.41
N ILE A 67 -1.18 -7.76 10.31
CA ILE A 67 -1.31 -6.86 11.47
C ILE A 67 -0.62 -7.43 12.71
N GLN A 68 -0.69 -8.74 12.90
CA GLN A 68 -0.30 -9.38 14.16
C GLN A 68 1.19 -9.76 14.23
N THR A 69 1.86 -9.94 13.09
CA THR A 69 3.23 -10.46 13.05
C THR A 69 4.25 -9.39 12.64
N GLY A 70 5.50 -9.55 13.09
CA GLY A 70 6.61 -8.68 12.65
C GLY A 70 6.86 -8.74 11.14
N LEU A 71 6.76 -9.95 10.56
CA LEU A 71 6.88 -10.15 9.12
C LEU A 71 5.75 -9.45 8.36
N GLY A 72 4.51 -9.63 8.79
CA GLY A 72 3.34 -8.96 8.20
C GLY A 72 3.44 -7.44 8.23
N ARG A 73 3.98 -6.89 9.32
CA ARG A 73 4.32 -5.48 9.43
C ARG A 73 5.38 -5.09 8.39
N ALA A 74 6.50 -5.80 8.31
CA ALA A 74 7.52 -5.52 7.28
C ALA A 74 6.94 -5.57 5.86
N THR A 75 6.04 -6.51 5.57
CA THR A 75 5.30 -6.59 4.30
C THR A 75 4.42 -5.36 4.07
N CYS A 76 3.65 -4.90 5.07
CA CYS A 76 2.89 -3.65 4.96
C CYS A 76 3.80 -2.47 4.63
N LEU A 77 4.92 -2.34 5.33
CA LEU A 77 5.87 -1.25 5.09
C LEU A 77 6.45 -1.32 3.67
N PHE A 78 6.84 -2.52 3.22
CA PHE A 78 7.32 -2.74 1.85
C PHE A 78 6.28 -2.32 0.81
N ILE A 79 5.02 -2.70 0.99
CA ILE A 79 3.92 -2.28 0.10
C ILE A 79 3.79 -0.75 0.10
N GLY A 80 3.84 -0.13 1.28
CA GLY A 80 3.76 1.32 1.41
C GLY A 80 4.88 2.05 0.67
N VAL A 81 6.13 1.61 0.87
CA VAL A 81 7.32 2.17 0.20
C VAL A 81 7.27 1.94 -1.30
N PHE A 82 6.83 0.77 -1.74
CA PHE A 82 6.67 0.45 -3.16
C PHE A 82 5.72 1.43 -3.86
N TYR A 83 4.56 1.72 -3.24
CA TYR A 83 3.62 2.69 -3.80
C TYR A 83 4.12 4.13 -3.71
N LEU A 84 4.81 4.50 -2.64
CA LEU A 84 5.42 5.82 -2.53
C LEU A 84 6.46 6.06 -3.63
N GLN A 85 7.36 5.09 -3.84
CA GLN A 85 8.35 5.12 -4.91
C GLN A 85 7.65 5.26 -6.28
N ARG A 86 6.58 4.49 -6.51
CA ARG A 86 5.86 4.54 -7.79
C ARG A 86 5.19 5.88 -8.04
N GLY A 87 4.54 6.45 -7.03
CA GLY A 87 3.96 7.79 -7.12
C GLY A 87 5.02 8.86 -7.39
N LEU A 88 6.19 8.75 -6.75
CA LEU A 88 7.31 9.67 -7.00
C LEU A 88 7.83 9.56 -8.43
N VAL A 89 8.05 8.34 -8.94
CA VAL A 89 8.50 8.13 -10.33
C VAL A 89 7.50 8.72 -11.32
N GLU A 90 6.20 8.56 -11.07
CA GLU A 90 5.19 9.15 -11.95
C GLU A 90 5.25 10.68 -11.96
N VAL A 91 5.37 11.32 -10.79
CA VAL A 91 5.52 12.78 -10.71
C VAL A 91 6.79 13.25 -11.40
N VAL A 92 7.89 12.51 -11.28
CA VAL A 92 9.16 12.85 -11.94
C VAL A 92 9.04 12.72 -13.47
N VAL A 93 8.40 11.67 -13.96
CA VAL A 93 8.31 11.37 -15.41
C VAL A 93 7.24 12.21 -16.11
N ARG A 94 6.09 12.42 -15.48
CA ARG A 94 4.92 13.07 -16.09
C ARG A 94 4.65 14.47 -15.54
N GLY A 95 5.30 14.89 -14.47
CA GLY A 95 4.93 16.11 -13.75
C GLY A 95 3.62 15.96 -12.96
N ILE A 96 3.13 17.08 -12.43
CA ILE A 96 1.86 17.13 -11.69
C ILE A 96 0.73 17.31 -12.71
N HIS A 97 0.10 16.20 -13.11
CA HIS A 97 -1.08 16.21 -13.98
C HIS A 97 -2.35 15.81 -13.21
N PRO A 98 -3.53 16.35 -13.58
CA PRO A 98 -4.81 15.99 -12.95
C PRO A 98 -5.19 14.52 -13.17
N ALA A 99 -4.65 13.88 -14.22
CA ALA A 99 -4.80 12.44 -14.48
C ALA A 99 -3.67 11.59 -13.87
N SER A 100 -2.85 12.16 -12.97
CA SER A 100 -1.78 11.42 -12.31
C SER A 100 -2.36 10.35 -11.37
N LEU A 101 -1.77 9.17 -11.38
CA LEU A 101 -2.01 8.11 -10.40
C LEU A 101 -1.18 8.31 -9.12
N ALA A 102 -0.37 9.38 -9.04
CA ALA A 102 0.43 9.68 -7.86
C ALA A 102 -0.42 9.90 -6.59
N PRO A 103 -1.59 10.58 -6.62
CA PRO A 103 -2.46 10.67 -5.45
C PRO A 103 -3.00 9.30 -5.03
N LEU A 104 -3.34 8.44 -5.99
CA LEU A 104 -3.80 7.08 -5.74
C LEU A 104 -2.70 6.24 -5.04
N CYS A 105 -1.47 6.36 -5.54
CA CYS A 105 -0.31 5.70 -4.96
C CYS A 105 0.01 6.24 -3.56
N LEU A 106 -0.13 7.56 -3.34
CA LEU A 106 0.09 8.18 -2.04
C LEU A 106 -0.96 7.72 -1.01
N ILE A 107 -2.23 7.64 -1.42
CA ILE A 107 -3.31 7.11 -0.59
C ILE A 107 -3.00 5.65 -0.20
N ALA A 108 -2.60 4.82 -1.16
CA ALA A 108 -2.19 3.44 -0.88
C ALA A 108 -1.02 3.39 0.11
N ALA A 109 0.02 4.22 -0.09
CA ALA A 109 1.17 4.29 0.79
C ALA A 109 0.76 4.66 2.23
N LEU A 110 -0.07 5.68 2.39
CA LEU A 110 -0.57 6.11 3.69
C LEU A 110 -1.36 5.00 4.41
N TYR A 111 -2.20 4.26 3.69
CA TYR A 111 -2.95 3.14 4.28
C TYR A 111 -2.06 2.04 4.85
N PHE A 112 -0.95 1.73 4.17
CA PHE A 112 -0.03 0.69 4.58
C PHE A 112 1.01 1.15 5.62
N ILE A 113 1.28 2.46 5.70
CA ILE A 113 2.15 3.06 6.72
C ILE A 113 1.38 3.40 8.01
N ALA A 114 0.07 3.70 7.93
CA ALA A 114 -0.76 4.07 9.08
C ALA A 114 -0.69 3.11 10.30
N PRO A 115 -0.58 1.78 10.15
CA PRO A 115 -0.42 0.87 11.30
C PRO A 115 0.86 1.09 12.11
N PHE A 116 1.84 1.83 11.57
CA PHE A 116 3.11 2.16 12.22
C PHE A 116 3.15 3.54 12.87
N ALA A 117 2.13 4.38 12.66
CA ALA A 117 2.03 5.63 13.38
C ALA A 117 2.09 5.31 14.89
N PRO A 118 2.98 5.97 15.67
CA PRO A 118 3.06 5.76 17.11
C PRO A 118 1.66 5.89 17.68
N ARG A 119 1.08 4.78 18.16
CA ARG A 119 -0.10 4.89 18.99
C ARG A 119 0.40 5.69 20.17
N HIS A 120 -0.03 6.96 20.25
CA HIS A 120 0.15 7.73 21.46
C HIS A 120 -0.31 6.80 22.57
N ALA A 121 0.66 6.35 23.38
CA ALA A 121 0.36 5.55 24.53
C ALA A 121 -0.64 6.40 25.30
N ARG A 122 -1.91 5.99 25.33
CA ARG A 122 -2.80 6.49 26.37
C ARG A 122 -2.04 6.16 27.64
N GLY A 123 -1.55 7.22 28.28
CA GLY A 123 -0.64 7.08 29.40
C GLY A 123 -1.26 6.20 30.48
N PRO A 124 -0.43 5.68 31.39
CA PRO A 124 -0.86 4.89 32.53
C PRO A 124 -1.79 5.63 33.52
N GLU A 125 -2.32 6.82 33.19
CA GLU A 125 -3.21 7.61 34.04
C GLU A 125 -4.46 6.85 34.50
N THR A 126 -4.94 5.86 33.74
CA THR A 126 -6.06 5.01 34.18
C THR A 126 -5.67 3.92 35.18
N ALA A 127 -4.40 3.51 35.23
CA ALA A 127 -3.92 2.55 36.25
C ALA A 127 -3.65 3.24 37.59
N GLU A 128 -3.12 4.46 37.56
CA GLU A 128 -2.82 5.23 38.77
C GLU A 128 -4.10 5.79 39.43
N THR A 129 -5.08 6.24 38.64
CA THR A 129 -6.40 6.63 39.17
C THR A 129 -7.21 5.44 39.68
N ALA A 130 -7.11 4.26 39.08
CA ALA A 130 -7.75 3.05 39.62
C ALA A 130 -7.12 2.58 40.93
N PHE A 131 -5.80 2.71 41.08
CA PHE A 131 -5.09 2.41 42.33
C PHE A 131 -5.42 3.43 43.42
N GLN A 132 -5.44 4.73 43.10
CA GLN A 132 -5.81 5.78 44.06
C GLN A 132 -7.28 5.70 44.49
N ALA A 133 -8.20 5.38 43.58
CA ALA A 133 -9.62 5.19 43.92
C ALA A 133 -9.85 3.97 44.83
N GLY A 134 -9.07 2.90 44.66
CA GLY A 134 -9.12 1.72 45.55
C GLY A 134 -8.52 1.97 46.94
N ALA A 135 -7.58 2.91 47.06
CA ALA A 135 -6.93 3.25 48.33
C ALA A 135 -7.78 4.18 49.22
N MET A 136 -8.69 4.98 48.66
CA MET A 136 -9.60 5.85 49.43
C MET A 136 -10.91 5.16 49.87
N ALA A 137 -11.17 3.93 49.40
CA ALA A 137 -12.37 3.17 49.75
C ALA A 137 -12.18 2.21 50.94
N LYS A 138 -11.02 2.27 51.62
CA LYS A 138 -10.71 1.53 52.85
C LYS A 138 -10.50 2.50 54.00
#